data_AF-A0A1Q3TU29-F1
#
_entry.id   AF-A0A1Q3TU29-F1
#
_cell.length_a   1.000
_cell.length_b   1.000
_cell.length_c   1.000
_cell.angle_alpha   90.00
_cell.angle_beta   90.00
_cell.angle_gamma   90.00
#
_symmetry.space_group_name_H-M   'P 1'
#
loop_
_entity.id
_entity.type
_entity.pdbx_description
1 polymer ?
#
loop_
_entity_poly.entity_id
_entity_poly.type
_entity_poly.pdbx_seq_one_letter_code
_entity_poly.pdbx_strand_id
1 'polypeptide(L)'
;MKLLLETQQLCEQYLKKVRQDPEHQLSFIEKDAIYISFQPASFDFPERNKKDNSQTFDQNLENNFQKMNLGDHTLSWLGILTVSNVLSRWETTVKRKGKWQKQYIKEIKYLLQDTGDLLLGKLVFQEAKERLSELYWYFSHNLVKADLGYMNDAAIYMFSVAIYGGNKYEVADDAVTAYTIIDRNKPGATELLAPPLPFEYDLNKRLEFWEWWLTEAIPQAWELANRTYTKRERP
;
A
#
# COMPACT_ATOMS: atom_id res chain seq x y z
N MET A 1 11.27 8.46 18.04
CA MET A 1 12.30 9.11 17.18
C MET A 1 11.59 10.18 16.38
N LYS A 2 12.17 11.38 16.20
CA LYS A 2 11.50 12.45 15.43
C LYS A 2 11.58 12.15 13.93
N LEU A 3 10.54 12.51 13.18
CA LEU A 3 10.54 12.48 11.71
C LEU A 3 11.60 13.47 11.17
N LEU A 4 12.17 13.19 10.01
CA LEU A 4 13.15 14.06 9.36
C LEU A 4 12.53 15.43 9.03
N LEU A 5 13.30 16.50 9.20
CA LEU A 5 12.81 17.88 9.01
C LEU A 5 12.30 18.10 7.59
N GLU A 6 13.01 17.57 6.59
CA GLU A 6 12.61 17.64 5.18
C GLU A 6 11.24 16.98 4.96
N THR A 7 11.03 15.76 5.49
CA THR A 7 9.74 15.08 5.40
C THR A 7 8.63 15.86 6.10
N GLN A 8 8.91 16.46 7.26
CA GLN A 8 7.93 17.31 7.95
C GLN A 8 7.52 18.52 7.10
N GLN A 9 8.49 19.21 6.50
CA GLN A 9 8.24 20.35 5.62
C GLN A 9 7.43 19.96 4.38
N LEU A 10 7.74 18.81 3.77
CA LEU A 10 6.96 18.27 2.65
C LEU A 10 5.52 17.94 3.08
N CYS A 11 5.34 17.26 4.22
CA CYS A 11 4.01 16.97 4.75
C CYS A 11 3.21 18.24 5.00
N GLU A 12 3.79 19.27 5.63
CA GLU A 12 3.13 20.55 5.88
C GLU A 12 2.77 21.28 4.58
N GLN A 13 3.68 21.28 3.60
CA GLN A 13 3.46 21.88 2.28
C GLN A 13 2.28 21.22 1.58
N TYR A 14 2.25 19.89 1.51
CA TYR A 14 1.19 19.16 0.83
C TYR A 14 -0.13 19.18 1.59
N LEU A 15 -0.07 19.20 2.93
CA LEU A 15 -1.25 19.36 3.79
C LEU A 15 -1.95 20.69 3.51
N LYS A 16 -1.19 21.76 3.27
CA LYS A 16 -1.75 23.05 2.86
C LYS A 16 -2.46 22.97 1.51
N LYS A 17 -1.89 22.25 0.53
CA LYS A 17 -2.50 22.08 -0.80
C LYS A 17 -3.83 21.33 -0.71
N VAL A 18 -3.87 20.16 -0.06
CA VAL A 18 -5.10 19.36 0.07
C VAL A 18 -6.20 20.11 0.83
N ARG A 19 -5.85 20.93 1.82
CA ARG A 19 -6.83 21.76 2.54
C ARG A 19 -7.38 22.93 1.72
N GLN A 20 -6.58 23.46 0.79
CA GLN A 20 -6.98 24.57 -0.08
C GLN A 20 -7.83 24.08 -1.25
N ASP A 21 -7.63 22.85 -1.68
CA ASP A 21 -8.34 22.23 -2.79
C ASP A 21 -8.71 20.78 -2.42
N PRO A 22 -9.96 20.51 -1.99
CA PRO A 22 -10.41 19.16 -1.67
C PRO A 22 -10.40 18.17 -2.85
N GLU A 23 -10.31 18.66 -4.09
CA GLU A 23 -10.15 17.80 -5.27
C GLU A 23 -8.69 17.40 -5.49
N HIS A 24 -7.74 18.12 -4.87
CA HIS A 24 -6.31 17.88 -5.01
C HIS A 24 -5.95 16.45 -4.58
N GLN A 25 -5.43 15.70 -5.56
CA GLN A 25 -4.78 14.41 -5.36
C GLN A 25 -3.28 14.67 -5.32
N LEU A 26 -2.57 14.10 -4.34
CA LEU A 26 -1.11 14.14 -4.35
C LEU A 26 -0.62 13.45 -5.61
N SER A 27 0.09 14.17 -6.45
CA SER A 27 0.68 13.61 -7.67
C SER A 27 1.76 12.58 -7.35
N PHE A 28 2.11 11.77 -8.33
CA PHE A 28 3.24 10.84 -8.22
C PHE A 28 4.51 11.56 -7.73
N ILE A 29 4.82 12.72 -8.30
CA ILE A 29 6.01 13.52 -7.97
C ILE A 29 5.98 13.97 -6.49
N GLU A 30 4.82 14.36 -5.98
CA GLU A 30 4.68 14.85 -4.61
C GLU A 30 4.85 13.74 -3.58
N LYS A 31 4.23 12.57 -3.84
CA LYS A 31 4.42 11.37 -3.01
C LYS A 31 5.86 10.89 -3.08
N ASP A 32 6.47 10.91 -4.27
CA ASP A 32 7.85 10.50 -4.45
C ASP A 32 8.84 11.37 -3.67
N ALA A 33 8.62 12.68 -3.64
CA ALA A 33 9.41 13.58 -2.81
C ALA A 33 9.36 13.20 -1.32
N ILE A 34 8.18 12.83 -0.80
CA ILE A 34 8.06 12.34 0.58
C ILE A 34 8.85 11.04 0.75
N TYR A 35 8.71 10.10 -0.19
CA TYR A 35 9.36 8.79 -0.09
C TYR A 35 10.89 8.90 -0.09
N ILE A 36 11.44 9.70 -1.01
CA ILE A 36 12.87 9.99 -1.10
C ILE A 36 13.38 10.66 0.17
N SER A 37 12.56 11.50 0.81
CA SER A 37 12.96 12.19 2.04
C SER A 37 13.15 11.26 3.24
N PHE A 38 12.57 10.04 3.24
CA PHE A 38 12.89 9.05 4.28
C PHE A 38 14.32 8.53 4.15
N GLN A 39 14.62 8.07 2.93
CA GLN A 39 15.91 7.65 2.39
C GLN A 39 15.64 7.22 0.94
N PRO A 40 16.54 7.46 -0.03
CA PRO A 40 16.39 6.90 -1.37
C PRO A 40 16.22 5.38 -1.30
N ALA A 41 15.35 4.81 -2.16
CA ALA A 41 15.16 3.37 -2.24
C ALA A 41 16.50 2.65 -2.44
N SER A 42 16.71 1.54 -1.73
CA SER A 42 17.99 0.80 -1.86
C SER A 42 18.19 0.18 -3.24
N PHE A 43 17.10 -0.11 -3.97
CA PHE A 43 17.14 -0.83 -5.25
C PHE A 43 16.06 -0.31 -6.20
N ASP A 44 16.39 -0.25 -7.49
CA ASP A 44 15.37 -0.29 -8.54
C ASP A 44 14.81 -1.71 -8.63
N PHE A 45 13.51 -1.83 -8.91
CA PHE A 45 12.87 -3.13 -9.07
C PHE A 45 13.64 -3.94 -10.13
N PRO A 46 14.15 -5.14 -9.82
CA PRO A 46 14.99 -5.86 -10.75
C PRO A 46 14.17 -6.20 -11.99
N GLU A 47 14.52 -5.60 -13.13
CA GLU A 47 13.94 -6.00 -14.40
C GLU A 47 14.27 -7.48 -14.61
N ARG A 48 13.23 -8.30 -14.77
CA ARG A 48 13.41 -9.72 -15.05
C ARG A 48 14.14 -9.84 -16.38
N ASN A 49 15.44 -10.14 -16.33
CA ASN A 49 16.18 -10.45 -17.53
C ASN A 49 15.60 -11.73 -18.13
N LYS A 50 15.28 -11.72 -19.43
CA LYS A 50 14.73 -12.90 -20.12
C LYS A 50 15.63 -14.13 -20.03
N LYS A 51 16.90 -13.95 -19.68
CA LYS A 51 17.89 -15.02 -19.48
C LYS A 51 17.97 -15.55 -18.06
N ASP A 52 17.41 -14.86 -17.08
CA ASP A 52 17.41 -15.32 -15.70
C ASP A 52 16.41 -16.46 -15.54
N ASN A 53 16.88 -17.57 -14.99
CA ASN A 53 15.96 -18.61 -14.52
C ASN A 53 15.24 -18.12 -13.24
N SER A 54 14.13 -18.77 -12.88
CA SER A 54 13.32 -18.36 -11.73
C SER A 54 14.11 -18.34 -10.43
N GLN A 55 15.03 -19.30 -10.23
CA GLN A 55 15.81 -19.42 -9.00
C GLN A 55 16.77 -18.24 -8.80
N THR A 56 17.46 -17.80 -9.86
CA THR A 56 18.35 -16.63 -9.79
C THR A 56 17.58 -15.35 -9.51
N PHE A 57 16.40 -15.19 -10.12
CA PHE A 57 15.52 -14.05 -9.85
C PHE A 57 15.07 -14.04 -8.38
N ASP A 58 14.63 -15.19 -7.87
CA ASP A 58 14.17 -15.35 -6.49
C ASP A 58 15.25 -15.02 -5.46
N GLN A 59 16.47 -15.49 -5.70
CA GLN A 59 17.60 -15.20 -4.82
C GLN A 59 18.00 -13.72 -4.87
N ASN A 60 17.88 -13.06 -6.02
CA ASN A 60 18.08 -11.62 -6.11
C ASN A 60 17.03 -10.84 -5.29
N LEU A 61 15.77 -11.26 -5.32
CA LEU A 61 14.72 -10.63 -4.52
C LEU A 61 14.94 -10.81 -3.01
N GLU A 62 15.34 -12.02 -2.58
CA GLU A 62 15.65 -12.27 -1.17
C GLU A 62 16.85 -11.41 -0.72
N ASN A 63 17.90 -11.34 -1.54
CA ASN A 63 19.05 -10.48 -1.27
C ASN A 63 18.67 -9.00 -1.18
N ASN A 64 17.73 -8.53 -2.01
CA ASN A 64 17.23 -7.16 -1.94
C ASN A 64 16.42 -6.92 -0.65
N PHE A 65 15.55 -7.85 -0.27
CA PHE A 65 14.81 -7.79 0.99
C PHE A 65 15.75 -7.68 2.20
N GLN A 66 16.82 -8.47 2.23
CA GLN A 66 17.82 -8.43 3.32
C GLN A 66 18.58 -7.10 3.40
N LYS A 67 18.63 -6.33 2.31
CA LYS A 67 19.35 -5.06 2.22
C LYS A 67 18.41 -3.84 2.18
N MET A 68 17.13 -4.03 2.50
CA MET A 68 16.17 -2.93 2.65
C MET A 68 16.70 -1.92 3.66
N ASN A 69 16.69 -0.65 3.28
CA ASN A 69 17.09 0.42 4.18
C ASN A 69 15.91 0.89 5.05
N LEU A 70 16.18 1.87 5.91
CA LEU A 70 15.15 2.43 6.79
C LEU A 70 13.98 3.07 6.01
N GLY A 71 14.25 3.67 4.84
CA GLY A 71 13.25 4.20 3.92
C GLY A 71 12.33 3.10 3.39
N ASP A 72 12.88 1.99 2.90
CA ASP A 72 12.10 0.83 2.42
C ASP A 72 11.19 0.26 3.52
N HIS A 73 11.74 0.13 4.74
CA HIS A 73 10.97 -0.28 5.92
C HIS A 73 9.86 0.72 6.27
N THR A 74 10.13 2.02 6.14
CA THR A 74 9.14 3.08 6.37
C THR A 74 8.00 3.00 5.37
N LEU A 75 8.30 2.82 4.08
CA LEU A 75 7.28 2.64 3.05
C LEU A 75 6.42 1.39 3.29
N SER A 76 7.05 0.30 3.72
CA SER A 76 6.33 -0.94 4.03
C SER A 76 5.34 -0.75 5.20
N TRP A 77 5.77 -0.09 6.28
CA TRP A 77 4.89 0.24 7.40
C TRP A 77 3.81 1.25 7.01
N LEU A 78 4.14 2.23 6.17
CA LEU A 78 3.18 3.20 5.65
C LEU A 78 2.08 2.50 4.83
N GLY A 79 2.44 1.50 4.03
CA GLY A 79 1.48 0.65 3.33
C GLY A 79 0.54 -0.08 4.30
N ILE A 80 1.08 -0.72 5.34
CA ILE A 80 0.29 -1.40 6.39
C ILE A 80 -0.70 -0.44 7.03
N LEU A 81 -0.25 0.75 7.45
CA LEU A 81 -1.11 1.75 8.09
C LEU A 81 -2.21 2.22 7.13
N THR A 82 -1.84 2.49 5.87
CA THR A 82 -2.74 2.97 4.82
C THR A 82 -3.88 1.96 4.57
N VAL A 83 -3.53 0.70 4.31
CA VAL A 83 -4.51 -0.37 4.06
C VAL A 83 -5.32 -0.67 5.33
N SER A 84 -4.69 -0.70 6.51
CA SER A 84 -5.41 -0.93 7.77
C SER A 84 -6.47 0.14 8.05
N ASN A 85 -6.15 1.41 7.82
CA ASN A 85 -7.06 2.51 8.04
C ASN A 85 -8.28 2.42 7.11
N VAL A 86 -8.05 2.24 5.80
CA VAL A 86 -9.15 2.12 4.83
C VAL A 86 -9.99 0.88 5.10
N LEU A 87 -9.37 -0.25 5.44
CA LEU A 87 -10.08 -1.49 5.78
C LEU A 87 -11.04 -1.29 6.94
N SER A 88 -10.58 -0.64 8.02
CA SER A 88 -11.41 -0.41 9.21
C SER A 88 -12.66 0.42 8.87
N ARG A 89 -12.48 1.46 8.06
CA ARG A 89 -13.57 2.35 7.60
C ARG A 89 -14.50 1.62 6.65
N TRP A 90 -13.97 0.74 5.83
CA TRP A 90 -14.72 -0.18 4.99
C TRP A 90 -15.61 -1.13 5.78
N GLU A 91 -15.07 -1.78 6.81
CA GLU A 91 -15.82 -2.71 7.65
C GLU A 91 -17.02 -2.02 8.33
N THR A 92 -16.89 -0.73 8.67
CA THR A 92 -18.02 0.04 9.21
C THR A 92 -19.10 0.38 8.17
N THR A 93 -18.71 0.51 6.90
CA THR A 93 -19.60 0.94 5.81
C THR A 93 -20.30 -0.25 5.13
N VAL A 94 -19.59 -1.38 5.01
CA VAL A 94 -20.10 -2.60 4.37
C VAL A 94 -20.97 -3.39 5.36
N LYS A 95 -22.22 -2.96 5.54
CA LYS A 95 -23.28 -3.79 6.16
C LYS A 95 -23.69 -5.00 5.27
N ARG A 96 -23.06 -5.19 4.11
CA ARG A 96 -23.47 -6.14 3.06
C ARG A 96 -22.75 -7.48 3.22
N LYS A 97 -23.46 -8.42 3.86
CA LYS A 97 -23.00 -9.76 4.26
C LYS A 97 -22.93 -10.79 3.11
N GLY A 98 -22.37 -10.45 1.95
CA GLY A 98 -22.08 -11.46 0.94
C GLY A 98 -20.89 -12.34 1.35
N LYS A 99 -20.91 -13.63 1.00
CA LYS A 99 -19.84 -14.58 1.34
C LYS A 99 -18.48 -14.15 0.75
N TRP A 100 -18.49 -13.62 -0.46
CA TRP A 100 -17.29 -13.18 -1.17
C TRP A 100 -16.63 -11.97 -0.53
N GLN A 101 -17.38 -10.93 -0.15
CA GLN A 101 -16.81 -9.75 0.52
C GLN A 101 -16.12 -10.12 1.84
N LYS A 102 -16.70 -11.05 2.61
CA LYS A 102 -16.08 -11.55 3.83
C LYS A 102 -14.77 -12.28 3.54
N GLN A 103 -14.71 -13.04 2.45
CA GLN A 103 -13.50 -13.71 2.03
C GLN A 103 -12.42 -12.69 1.65
N TYR A 104 -12.75 -11.67 0.84
CA TYR A 104 -11.80 -10.60 0.49
C TYR A 104 -11.25 -9.88 1.73
N ILE A 105 -12.11 -9.46 2.66
CA ILE A 105 -11.68 -8.82 3.91
C ILE A 105 -10.75 -9.74 4.70
N LYS A 106 -11.07 -11.03 4.76
CA LYS A 106 -10.25 -12.02 5.44
C LYS A 106 -8.86 -12.14 4.80
N GLU A 107 -8.79 -12.20 3.48
CA GLU A 107 -7.51 -12.24 2.76
C GLU A 107 -6.69 -10.95 2.94
N ILE A 108 -7.32 -9.78 2.88
CA ILE A 108 -6.64 -8.50 3.17
C ILE A 108 -6.08 -8.49 4.60
N LYS A 109 -6.81 -9.03 5.57
CA LYS A 109 -6.31 -9.16 6.96
C LYS A 109 -5.12 -10.10 7.05
N TYR A 110 -5.12 -11.21 6.31
CA TYR A 110 -3.97 -12.09 6.24
C TYR A 110 -2.76 -11.40 5.60
N LEU A 111 -2.96 -10.65 4.51
CA LEU A 111 -1.91 -9.84 3.91
C LEU A 111 -1.33 -8.83 4.89
N LEU A 112 -2.17 -8.09 5.63
CA LEU A 112 -1.73 -7.15 6.66
C LEU A 112 -0.90 -7.84 7.74
N GLN A 113 -1.36 -8.99 8.22
CA GLN A 113 -0.66 -9.77 9.22
C GLN A 113 0.68 -10.28 8.71
N ASP A 114 0.70 -10.89 7.53
CA ASP A 114 1.90 -11.46 6.91
C ASP A 114 2.94 -10.40 6.59
N THR A 115 2.51 -9.24 6.10
CA THR A 115 3.40 -8.09 5.88
C THR A 115 4.02 -7.65 7.20
N GLY A 116 3.23 -7.52 8.26
CA GLY A 116 3.73 -7.16 9.59
C GLY A 116 4.68 -8.21 10.17
N ASP A 117 4.33 -9.50 10.06
CA ASP A 117 5.14 -10.60 10.54
C ASP A 117 6.44 -10.74 9.73
N LEU A 118 6.43 -10.46 8.42
CA LEU A 118 7.63 -10.37 7.58
C LEU A 118 8.56 -9.25 8.04
N LEU A 119 8.04 -8.03 8.24
CA LEU A 119 8.82 -6.88 8.72
C LEU A 119 9.38 -7.11 10.13
N LEU A 120 8.67 -7.85 10.97
CA LEU A 120 9.11 -8.24 12.31
C LEU A 120 10.05 -9.46 12.32
N GLY A 121 10.30 -10.09 11.17
CA GLY A 121 11.15 -11.28 11.06
C GLY A 121 10.52 -12.57 11.63
N LYS A 122 9.20 -12.62 11.76
CA LYS A 122 8.43 -13.79 12.18
C LYS A 122 7.97 -14.66 11.00
N LEU A 123 7.88 -14.07 9.81
CA LEU A 123 7.63 -14.76 8.56
C LEU A 123 8.90 -14.69 7.70
N VAL A 124 9.33 -15.82 7.15
CA VAL A 124 10.52 -15.87 6.28
C VAL A 124 10.17 -15.45 4.85
N PHE A 125 11.15 -14.91 4.13
CA PHE A 125 10.95 -14.33 2.80
C PHE A 125 10.29 -15.29 1.80
N GLN A 126 10.78 -16.53 1.73
CA GLN A 126 10.28 -17.53 0.79
C GLN A 126 8.79 -17.85 1.03
N GLU A 127 8.38 -18.01 2.29
CA GLU A 127 6.97 -18.24 2.65
C GLU A 127 6.10 -17.03 2.28
N ALA A 128 6.58 -15.80 2.52
CA ALA A 128 5.84 -14.59 2.14
C ALA A 128 5.65 -14.49 0.61
N LYS A 129 6.69 -14.83 -0.16
CA LYS A 129 6.66 -14.78 -1.63
C LYS A 129 5.70 -15.81 -2.24
N GLU A 130 5.69 -17.02 -1.70
CA GLU A 130 4.75 -18.07 -2.11
C GLU A 130 3.31 -17.62 -1.90
N ARG A 131 2.99 -17.04 -0.73
CA ARG A 131 1.67 -16.47 -0.45
C ARG A 131 1.30 -15.33 -1.39
N LEU A 132 2.22 -14.40 -1.67
CA LEU A 132 1.98 -13.32 -2.63
C LEU A 132 1.60 -13.88 -4.02
N SER A 133 2.31 -14.93 -4.45
CA SER A 133 2.09 -15.55 -5.76
C SER A 133 0.71 -16.20 -5.87
N GLU A 134 0.22 -16.85 -4.82
CA GLU A 134 -1.11 -17.47 -4.77
C GLU A 134 -2.23 -16.42 -4.87
N LEU A 135 -2.02 -15.23 -4.30
CA LEU A 135 -3.02 -14.16 -4.23
C LEU A 135 -3.23 -13.46 -5.57
N TYR A 136 -2.19 -13.26 -6.38
CA TYR A 136 -2.32 -12.67 -7.73
C TYR A 136 -3.29 -13.45 -8.63
N TRP A 137 -3.42 -14.77 -8.42
CA TRP A 137 -4.39 -15.59 -9.15
C TRP A 137 -5.81 -15.46 -8.61
N TYR A 138 -5.97 -15.30 -7.29
CA TYR A 138 -7.25 -15.33 -6.59
C TYR A 138 -8.14 -14.11 -6.88
N PHE A 139 -7.52 -12.98 -7.25
CA PHE A 139 -8.23 -11.70 -7.41
C PHE A 139 -8.50 -11.28 -8.84
N SER A 140 -8.07 -12.08 -9.82
CA SER A 140 -8.72 -12.03 -11.12
C SER A 140 -10.19 -12.45 -10.94
N HIS A 141 -11.12 -11.71 -11.55
CA HIS A 141 -12.50 -12.09 -11.92
C HIS A 141 -13.67 -11.25 -11.36
N ASN A 142 -14.22 -10.39 -12.25
CA ASN A 142 -15.65 -10.20 -12.64
C ASN A 142 -16.77 -9.97 -11.59
N LEU A 143 -16.55 -9.99 -10.27
CA LEU A 143 -17.65 -10.06 -9.28
C LEU A 143 -17.63 -9.00 -8.18
N VAL A 144 -16.64 -8.12 -8.17
CA VAL A 144 -16.47 -7.12 -7.12
C VAL A 144 -16.87 -5.73 -7.57
N LYS A 145 -17.25 -4.89 -6.62
CA LYS A 145 -17.40 -3.46 -6.86
C LYS A 145 -16.01 -2.82 -6.97
N ALA A 146 -15.94 -1.67 -7.64
CA ALA A 146 -14.67 -0.99 -7.90
C ALA A 146 -13.92 -0.68 -6.59
N ASP A 147 -14.68 -0.28 -5.58
CA ASP A 147 -14.20 0.04 -4.25
C ASP A 147 -13.41 -1.14 -3.62
N LEU A 148 -13.89 -2.38 -3.75
CA LEU A 148 -13.20 -3.59 -3.26
C LEU A 148 -12.00 -3.97 -4.12
N GLY A 149 -12.08 -3.72 -5.43
CA GLY A 149 -10.96 -3.92 -6.36
C GLY A 149 -9.77 -3.07 -5.97
N TYR A 150 -9.97 -1.76 -5.86
CA TYR A 150 -8.92 -0.84 -5.40
C TYR A 150 -8.39 -1.20 -4.01
N MET A 151 -9.26 -1.63 -3.09
CA MET A 151 -8.80 -2.04 -1.76
C MET A 151 -7.88 -3.27 -1.81
N ASN A 152 -8.20 -4.21 -2.70
CA ASN A 152 -7.37 -5.38 -2.93
C ASN A 152 -6.03 -5.01 -3.57
N ASP A 153 -6.05 -4.14 -4.58
CA ASP A 153 -4.83 -3.67 -5.25
C ASP A 153 -3.90 -2.94 -4.27
N ALA A 154 -4.45 -2.07 -3.41
CA ALA A 154 -3.70 -1.44 -2.33
C ALA A 154 -3.04 -2.47 -1.38
N ALA A 155 -3.75 -3.55 -1.02
CA ALA A 155 -3.21 -4.60 -0.15
C ALA A 155 -2.11 -5.43 -0.82
N ILE A 156 -2.28 -5.77 -2.11
CA ILE A 156 -1.28 -6.48 -2.91
C ILE A 156 -0.03 -5.62 -3.08
N TYR A 157 -0.20 -4.34 -3.40
CA TYR A 157 0.91 -3.40 -3.55
C TYR A 157 1.65 -3.19 -2.23
N MET A 158 0.93 -3.03 -1.12
CA MET A 158 1.54 -2.99 0.22
C MET A 158 2.42 -4.23 0.47
N PHE A 159 1.90 -5.43 0.22
CA PHE A 159 2.67 -6.66 0.47
C PHE A 159 3.87 -6.76 -0.48
N SER A 160 3.70 -6.34 -1.73
CA SER A 160 4.77 -6.26 -2.72
C SER A 160 5.88 -5.27 -2.31
N VAL A 161 5.53 -4.12 -1.73
CA VAL A 161 6.51 -3.16 -1.18
C VAL A 161 7.35 -3.82 -0.09
N ALA A 162 6.72 -4.56 0.82
CA ALA A 162 7.43 -5.22 1.92
C ALA A 162 8.32 -6.38 1.48
N ILE A 163 8.00 -7.03 0.36
CA ILE A 163 8.83 -8.12 -0.19
C ILE A 163 9.96 -7.56 -1.06
N TYR A 164 9.66 -6.58 -1.92
CA TYR A 164 10.59 -6.18 -2.97
C TYR A 164 11.38 -4.90 -2.66
N GLY A 165 10.85 -4.01 -1.82
CA GLY A 165 11.47 -2.72 -1.53
C GLY A 165 11.42 -1.80 -2.74
N GLY A 166 11.65 -0.51 -2.52
CA GLY A 166 11.76 0.51 -3.58
C GLY A 166 10.59 0.69 -4.54
N ASN A 167 9.58 -0.18 -4.50
CA ASN A 167 8.49 -0.15 -5.45
C ASN A 167 7.44 0.86 -5.00
N LYS A 168 7.45 2.04 -5.61
CA LYS A 168 6.54 3.15 -5.27
C LYS A 168 5.15 2.92 -5.86
N TYR A 169 4.65 1.69 -5.79
CA TYR A 169 3.30 1.37 -6.22
C TYR A 169 2.30 2.23 -5.45
N GLU A 170 1.20 2.51 -6.13
CA GLU A 170 0.17 3.49 -5.78
C GLU A 170 -0.71 3.07 -4.58
N VAL A 171 -0.12 2.47 -3.53
CA VAL A 171 -0.85 2.01 -2.33
C VAL A 171 -1.76 3.12 -1.78
N ALA A 172 -1.25 4.36 -1.73
CA ALA A 172 -2.03 5.50 -1.29
C ALA A 172 -3.15 5.88 -2.27
N ASP A 173 -2.94 5.77 -3.58
CA ASP A 173 -3.96 6.14 -4.57
C ASP A 173 -5.07 5.11 -4.64
N ASP A 174 -4.72 3.82 -4.61
CA ASP A 174 -5.71 2.76 -4.56
C ASP A 174 -6.47 2.80 -3.23
N ALA A 175 -5.80 3.04 -2.11
CA ALA A 175 -6.45 3.17 -0.82
C ALA A 175 -7.39 4.38 -0.75
N VAL A 176 -6.96 5.57 -1.20
CA VAL A 176 -7.84 6.75 -1.21
C VAL A 176 -8.99 6.56 -2.20
N THR A 177 -8.75 5.92 -3.34
CA THR A 177 -9.79 5.60 -4.31
C THR A 177 -10.80 4.65 -3.70
N ALA A 178 -10.36 3.53 -3.12
CA ALA A 178 -11.22 2.57 -2.41
C ALA A 178 -12.03 3.22 -1.29
N TYR A 179 -11.47 4.20 -0.59
CA TYR A 179 -12.12 4.88 0.52
C TYR A 179 -13.16 5.93 0.07
N THR A 180 -12.90 6.60 -1.04
CA THR A 180 -13.66 7.78 -1.47
C THR A 180 -14.67 7.49 -2.58
N ILE A 181 -14.45 6.44 -3.36
CA ILE A 181 -15.30 6.11 -4.50
C ILE A 181 -16.75 5.84 -4.06
N ILE A 182 -17.68 6.42 -4.80
CA ILE A 182 -19.12 6.17 -4.68
C ILE A 182 -19.51 5.31 -5.88
N ASP A 183 -19.28 4.00 -5.77
CA ASP A 183 -19.61 3.08 -6.84
C ASP A 183 -21.12 2.74 -6.85
N ARG A 184 -21.85 3.40 -7.76
CA ARG A 184 -23.28 3.14 -8.01
C ARG A 184 -23.51 2.01 -9.03
N ASN A 185 -22.45 1.46 -9.61
CA ASN A 185 -22.55 0.42 -10.62
C ASN A 185 -22.85 -0.95 -9.99
N LYS A 186 -23.21 -1.90 -10.86
CA LYS A 186 -23.36 -3.30 -10.46
C LYS A 186 -21.97 -3.92 -10.25
N PRO A 187 -21.79 -4.84 -9.30
CA PRO A 187 -20.53 -5.60 -9.18
C PRO A 187 -20.14 -6.22 -10.52
N GLY A 188 -18.85 -6.19 -10.85
CA GLY A 188 -18.33 -6.72 -12.13
C GLY A 188 -18.53 -5.82 -13.36
N ALA A 189 -19.16 -4.65 -13.20
CA ALA A 189 -19.38 -3.74 -14.34
C ALA A 189 -18.09 -3.10 -14.89
N THR A 190 -17.01 -3.12 -14.11
CA THR A 190 -15.72 -2.48 -14.41
C THR A 190 -14.93 -3.13 -15.55
N GLU A 191 -15.37 -4.29 -16.06
CA GLU A 191 -14.49 -5.19 -16.81
C GLU A 191 -14.78 -5.28 -18.32
N LEU A 192 -15.60 -4.39 -18.88
CA LEU A 192 -15.93 -4.43 -20.31
C LEU A 192 -15.38 -3.19 -21.01
N LEU A 193 -14.96 -3.39 -22.27
CA LEU A 193 -14.55 -2.43 -23.32
C LEU A 193 -15.63 -1.33 -23.63
N ALA A 194 -16.40 -0.96 -22.62
CA ALA A 194 -17.41 0.07 -22.57
C ALA A 194 -16.76 1.41 -22.18
N PRO A 195 -17.45 2.55 -22.41
CA PRO A 195 -16.96 3.85 -21.93
C PRO A 195 -16.63 3.79 -20.43
N PRO A 196 -15.67 4.61 -19.96
CA PRO A 196 -15.30 4.66 -18.55
C PRO A 196 -16.56 4.80 -17.68
N LEU A 197 -16.71 3.90 -16.71
CA LEU A 197 -17.85 3.97 -15.80
C LEU A 197 -17.79 5.31 -15.04
N PRO A 198 -18.91 6.01 -14.90
CA PRO A 198 -18.94 7.23 -14.10
C PRO A 198 -18.73 6.85 -12.64
N PHE A 199 -17.61 7.30 -12.08
CA PHE A 199 -17.34 7.24 -10.65
C PHE A 199 -17.44 8.65 -10.05
N GLU A 200 -18.21 8.75 -8.98
CA GLU A 200 -18.19 9.92 -8.11
C GLU A 200 -17.23 9.64 -6.95
N TYR A 201 -16.68 10.70 -6.35
CA TYR A 201 -15.80 10.59 -5.20
C TYR A 201 -16.28 11.51 -4.09
N ASP A 202 -16.28 10.99 -2.86
CA ASP A 202 -16.55 11.75 -1.66
C ASP A 202 -15.32 12.62 -1.32
N LEU A 203 -15.41 13.90 -1.65
CA LEU A 203 -14.30 14.86 -1.44
C LEU A 203 -13.98 15.10 0.03
N ASN A 204 -14.97 14.97 0.94
CA ASN A 204 -14.71 15.11 2.38
C ASN A 204 -13.89 13.93 2.89
N LYS A 205 -14.23 12.70 2.48
CA LYS A 205 -13.41 11.53 2.78
C LYS A 205 -12.02 11.60 2.18
N ARG A 206 -11.89 12.20 0.99
CA ARG A 206 -10.58 12.40 0.34
C ARG A 206 -9.71 13.33 1.16
N LEU A 207 -10.26 14.48 1.55
CA LEU A 207 -9.57 15.41 2.44
C LEU A 207 -9.18 14.72 3.75
N GLU A 208 -10.12 14.03 4.40
CA GLU A 208 -9.88 13.30 5.65
C GLU A 208 -8.73 12.28 5.52
N PHE A 209 -8.71 11.53 4.41
CA PHE A 209 -7.64 10.58 4.12
C PHE A 209 -6.29 11.26 4.02
N TRP A 210 -6.17 12.31 3.20
CA TRP A 210 -4.89 12.98 2.99
C TRP A 210 -4.41 13.73 4.24
N GLU A 211 -5.32 14.34 5.00
CA GLU A 211 -4.97 14.94 6.28
C GLU A 211 -4.38 13.90 7.22
N TRP A 212 -5.10 12.79 7.47
CA TRP A 212 -4.62 11.69 8.30
C TRP A 212 -3.28 11.12 7.80
N TRP A 213 -3.15 10.91 6.48
CA TRP A 213 -1.96 10.30 5.90
C TRP A 213 -0.72 11.17 6.12
N LEU A 214 -0.85 12.49 5.91
CA LEU A 214 0.24 13.46 6.06
C LEU A 214 0.56 13.78 7.53
N THR A 215 -0.43 13.78 8.43
CA THR A 215 -0.22 14.19 9.83
C THR A 215 0.01 13.04 10.80
N GLU A 216 -0.47 11.83 10.50
CA GLU A 216 -0.43 10.69 11.43
C GLU A 216 0.27 9.47 10.83
N ALA A 217 -0.14 9.02 9.64
CA ALA A 217 0.34 7.77 9.06
C ALA A 217 1.85 7.81 8.77
N ILE A 218 2.34 8.88 8.13
CA ILE A 218 3.76 9.06 7.81
C ILE A 218 4.63 9.10 9.08
N PRO A 219 4.37 9.96 10.08
CA PRO A 219 5.14 9.96 11.33
C PRO A 219 5.13 8.61 12.05
N GLN A 220 3.98 7.92 12.08
CA GLN A 220 3.86 6.62 12.73
C GLN A 220 4.63 5.52 11.98
N ALA A 221 4.58 5.52 10.65
CA ALA A 221 5.34 4.58 9.82
C ALA A 221 6.85 4.71 10.07
N TRP A 222 7.35 5.94 10.13
CA TRP A 222 8.76 6.22 10.44
C TRP A 222 9.15 5.69 11.83
N GLU A 223 8.29 5.89 12.83
CA GLU A 223 8.55 5.38 14.17
C GLU A 223 8.58 3.85 14.22
N LEU A 224 7.62 3.19 13.57
CA LEU A 224 7.56 1.73 13.49
C LEU A 224 8.79 1.17 12.79
N ALA A 225 9.17 1.73 11.64
CA ALA A 225 10.35 1.33 10.89
C ALA A 225 11.62 1.43 11.74
N ASN A 226 11.81 2.55 12.44
CA ASN A 226 12.98 2.72 13.32
C ASN A 226 13.03 1.68 14.45
N ARG A 227 11.87 1.36 15.06
CA ARG A 227 11.79 0.35 16.12
C ARG A 227 12.12 -1.05 15.60
N THR A 228 11.69 -1.40 14.39
CA THR A 228 11.91 -2.74 13.81
C THR A 228 13.29 -2.87 13.19
N TYR A 229 13.76 -1.83 12.50
CA TYR A 229 15.05 -1.81 11.82
C TYR A 229 16.21 -1.88 12.84
N THR A 230 16.16 -1.06 13.91
CA THR A 230 17.18 -1.10 14.99
C THR A 230 17.24 -2.46 15.70
N LYS A 231 16.14 -3.19 15.77
CA LYS A 231 16.12 -4.53 16.38
C LYS A 231 16.81 -5.58 15.49
N ARG A 232 16.74 -5.43 14.17
CA ARG A 232 17.45 -6.32 13.22
C ARG A 232 18.95 -6.07 13.20
N GLU A 233 19.38 -4.83 13.42
CA GLU A 233 20.81 -4.48 13.43
C GLU A 233 21.55 -4.84 14.73
N ARG A 234 20.84 -5.32 15.77
CA ARG A 234 21.48 -5.81 17.00
C ARG A 234 21.76 -7.31 16.87
N PRO A 235 23.03 -7.74 16.98
CA PRO A 235 23.41 -9.16 16.89
C PRO A 235 22.85 -9.99 18.06
#